data_AF-A0A1V5QJ79-F1
#
_entry.id   AF-A0A1V5QJ79-F1
#
_cell.length_a   1.000
_cell.length_b   1.000
_cell.length_c   1.000
_cell.angle_alpha   90.00
_cell.angle_beta   90.00
_cell.angle_gamma   90.00
#
_symmetry.space_group_name_H-M   'P 1'
#
loop_
_entity.id
_entity.type
_entity.pdbx_description
1 polymer ?
#
loop_
_entity_poly.entity_id
_entity_poly.type
_entity_poly.pdbx_seq_one_letter_code
_entity_poly.pdbx_strand_id
1 'polypeptide(L)'
;MQVAVTVVDSGGHHTDAVYDFVQPRQNLRARVFAVKGVEFNSKPVLAAEGTTKRSAVRLYTIATHQAKDRIFSRLKIPQPGPGYMHLPEWTTDEYLAQLTGEKRIVVTNKRTRTKKTIWVKTHTRNEALDLEVYNLGALFILQTYLAPGVFRDLGALLEATKTGGAVLQQARGRRFRSQGIG
;
A
#
# COMPACT_ATOMS: atom_id res chain seq x y z
N MET A 1 -10.90 -18.40 -4.17
CA MET A 1 -10.60 -16.96 -4.04
C MET A 1 -9.48 -16.62 -5.02
N GLN A 2 -9.63 -15.59 -5.86
CA GLN A 2 -8.58 -15.16 -6.79
C GLN A 2 -7.76 -14.03 -6.16
N VAL A 3 -6.44 -14.04 -6.37
CA VAL A 3 -5.54 -12.97 -5.92
C VAL A 3 -5.63 -11.80 -6.89
N ALA A 4 -5.97 -10.60 -6.40
CA ALA A 4 -6.18 -9.42 -7.24
C ALA A 4 -4.87 -8.73 -7.71
N VAL A 5 -3.83 -8.80 -6.87
CA VAL A 5 -2.49 -8.27 -7.11
C VAL A 5 -1.51 -8.98 -6.18
N THR A 6 -0.26 -9.14 -6.63
CA THR A 6 0.85 -9.59 -5.78
C THR A 6 1.94 -8.53 -5.80
N VAL A 7 2.47 -8.20 -4.63
CA VAL A 7 3.61 -7.30 -4.48
C VAL A 7 4.77 -8.05 -3.82
N VAL A 8 5.98 -7.83 -4.31
CA VAL A 8 7.19 -8.48 -3.82
C VAL A 8 8.18 -7.42 -3.37
N ASP A 9 8.63 -7.49 -2.13
CA ASP A 9 9.58 -6.52 -1.58
C ASP A 9 10.96 -6.67 -2.22
N SER A 10 11.42 -5.61 -2.88
CA SER A 10 12.74 -5.50 -3.49
C SER A 10 13.68 -4.60 -2.68
N GLY A 11 13.32 -4.25 -1.45
CA GLY A 11 14.12 -3.41 -0.55
C GLY A 11 15.27 -4.13 0.15
N GLY A 12 15.29 -5.47 0.15
CA GLY A 12 16.29 -6.31 0.82
C GLY A 12 17.54 -6.63 -0.01
N HIS A 13 18.24 -7.71 0.36
CA HIS A 13 19.52 -8.11 -0.24
C HIS A 13 19.43 -8.84 -1.58
N HIS A 14 18.23 -9.20 -2.04
CA HIS A 14 17.99 -10.04 -3.23
C HIS A 14 17.23 -9.30 -4.35
N THR A 15 17.47 -8.00 -4.51
CA THR A 15 16.78 -7.14 -5.45
C THR A 15 16.78 -7.66 -6.89
N ASP A 16 17.92 -8.16 -7.39
CA ASP A 16 18.02 -8.66 -8.75
C ASP A 16 17.13 -9.90 -8.97
N ALA A 17 17.12 -10.84 -8.03
CA ALA A 17 16.25 -12.02 -8.09
C ALA A 17 14.76 -11.65 -8.05
N VAL A 18 14.38 -10.65 -7.25
CA VAL A 18 13.01 -10.11 -7.23
C VAL A 18 12.65 -9.52 -8.59
N TYR A 19 13.55 -8.75 -9.19
CA TYR A 19 13.32 -8.16 -10.51
C TYR A 19 13.19 -9.22 -11.60
N ASP A 20 14.05 -10.24 -11.62
CA ASP A 20 13.97 -11.34 -12.58
C ASP A 20 12.65 -12.13 -12.45
N PHE A 21 12.16 -12.31 -11.21
CA PHE A 21 10.87 -12.94 -10.96
C PHE A 21 9.69 -12.07 -11.44
N VAL A 22 9.73 -10.76 -11.16
CA VAL A 22 8.63 -9.83 -11.44
C VAL A 22 8.55 -9.46 -12.93
N GLN A 23 9.69 -9.31 -13.61
CA GLN A 23 9.77 -8.78 -14.97
C GLN A 23 8.85 -9.48 -15.99
N PRO A 24 8.75 -10.83 -16.06
CA PRO A 24 7.82 -11.49 -16.97
C PRO A 24 6.36 -11.51 -16.46
N ARG A 25 6.12 -11.17 -15.18
CA ARG A 25 4.82 -11.30 -14.49
C ARG A 25 4.11 -9.96 -14.21
N GLN A 26 4.74 -8.83 -14.53
CA GLN A 26 4.19 -7.47 -14.36
C GLN A 26 3.09 -7.06 -15.37
N ASN A 27 2.52 -8.04 -16.09
CA ASN A 27 1.43 -7.83 -17.03
C ASN A 27 0.06 -7.78 -16.31
N LEU A 28 -0.99 -7.32 -17.00
CA LEU A 28 -2.32 -7.14 -16.41
C LEU A 28 -3.05 -8.44 -16.03
N ARG A 29 -2.57 -9.59 -16.50
CA ARG A 29 -3.12 -10.92 -16.17
C ARG A 29 -2.53 -11.44 -14.87
N ALA A 30 -1.21 -11.42 -14.72
CA ALA A 30 -0.51 -11.94 -13.55
C ALA A 30 -0.41 -10.92 -12.40
N ARG A 31 -0.30 -9.62 -12.70
CA ARG A 31 -0.31 -8.51 -11.74
C ARG A 31 0.66 -8.69 -10.57
N VAL A 32 1.88 -9.13 -10.88
CA VAL A 32 2.96 -9.26 -9.90
C VAL A 32 3.91 -8.07 -10.06
N PHE A 33 4.13 -7.32 -8.99
CA PHE A 33 4.93 -6.08 -9.04
C PHE A 33 5.99 -6.02 -7.95
N ALA A 34 7.10 -5.36 -8.24
CA ALA A 34 8.11 -5.06 -7.24
C ALA A 34 7.67 -3.83 -6.42
N VAL A 35 7.86 -3.89 -5.11
CA VAL A 35 7.63 -2.76 -4.20
C VAL A 35 8.87 -2.48 -3.37
N LYS A 36 9.03 -1.23 -2.93
CA LYS A 36 10.06 -0.85 -1.98
C LYS A 36 9.50 0.18 -0.99
N GLY A 37 9.71 -0.04 0.30
CA GLY A 37 9.42 0.96 1.33
C GLY A 37 10.36 2.17 1.25
N VAL A 38 9.80 3.37 1.35
CA VAL A 38 10.54 4.64 1.55
C VAL A 38 9.89 5.43 2.69
N GLU A 39 10.64 6.29 3.38
CA GLU A 39 10.05 7.14 4.44
C GLU A 39 8.91 8.00 3.86
N PHE A 40 9.20 8.67 2.73
CA PHE A 40 8.28 9.53 2.01
C PHE A 40 8.47 9.41 0.50
N ASN A 41 7.38 9.56 -0.25
CA ASN A 41 7.43 9.77 -1.68
C ASN A 41 7.63 11.27 -2.00
N SER A 42 8.16 11.58 -3.19
CA SER A 42 8.35 12.96 -3.65
C SER A 42 7.03 13.74 -3.79
N LYS A 43 5.96 13.02 -4.15
CA LYS A 43 4.58 13.52 -4.11
C LYS A 43 3.87 12.93 -2.88
N PRO A 44 2.89 13.64 -2.29
CA PRO A 44 2.13 13.17 -1.13
C PRO A 44 1.12 12.07 -1.52
N VAL A 45 1.62 10.93 -1.98
CA VAL A 45 0.86 9.74 -2.37
C VAL A 45 1.40 8.52 -1.64
N LEU A 46 0.51 7.58 -1.34
CA LEU A 46 0.86 6.38 -0.58
C LEU A 46 1.78 5.45 -1.38
N ALA A 47 1.50 5.23 -2.67
CA ALA A 47 2.39 4.52 -3.57
C ALA A 47 2.66 5.36 -4.81
N ALA A 48 3.91 5.42 -5.25
CA ALA A 48 4.29 6.06 -6.49
C ALA A 48 4.86 5.02 -7.47
N GLU A 49 4.40 5.07 -8.72
CA GLU A 49 4.92 4.21 -9.78
C GLU A 49 6.22 4.78 -10.35
N GLY A 50 7.20 3.90 -10.57
CA GLY A 50 8.41 4.17 -11.32
C GLY A 50 8.85 2.95 -12.13
N THR A 51 9.94 3.12 -12.87
CA THR A 51 10.52 2.04 -13.69
C THR A 51 12.02 1.98 -13.46
N THR A 52 12.55 0.78 -13.24
CA THR A 52 13.99 0.57 -13.13
C THR A 52 14.65 0.69 -14.50
N LYS A 53 15.79 1.38 -14.59
CA LYS A 53 16.50 1.56 -15.87
C LYS A 53 17.05 0.25 -16.46
N ARG A 54 17.54 -0.65 -15.61
CA ARG A 54 18.27 -1.87 -16.04
C ARG A 54 17.36 -3.00 -16.49
N SER A 55 16.28 -3.26 -15.75
CA SER A 55 15.42 -4.44 -15.96
C SER A 55 14.02 -4.08 -16.49
N ALA A 56 13.75 -2.80 -16.78
CA ALA A 56 12.41 -2.33 -17.18
C ALA A 56 11.27 -2.85 -16.26
N VAL A 57 11.57 -3.06 -14.98
CA VAL A 57 10.62 -3.50 -13.96
C VAL A 57 9.87 -2.28 -13.44
N ARG A 58 8.53 -2.39 -13.41
CA ARG A 58 7.64 -1.47 -12.71
C ARG A 58 7.84 -1.64 -11.22
N LEU A 59 8.40 -0.60 -10.61
CA LEU A 59 8.71 -0.54 -9.19
C LEU A 59 7.79 0.48 -8.53
N TYR A 60 7.08 0.07 -7.48
CA TYR A 60 6.26 0.98 -6.69
C TYR A 60 6.95 1.33 -5.37
N THR A 61 7.13 2.62 -5.10
CA THR A 61 7.66 3.09 -3.81
C THR A 61 6.52 3.38 -2.84
N ILE A 62 6.52 2.71 -1.69
CA ILE A 62 5.47 2.82 -0.67
C ILE A 62 5.92 3.79 0.42
N ALA A 63 5.15 4.84 0.67
CA ALA A 63 5.40 5.82 1.72
C ALA A 63 5.04 5.23 3.09
N THR A 64 6.02 4.58 3.72
CA THR A 64 5.88 3.80 4.95
C THR A 64 5.33 4.64 6.12
N HIS A 65 5.75 5.91 6.26
CA HIS A 65 5.25 6.77 7.34
C HIS A 65 3.75 7.02 7.23
N GLN A 66 3.27 7.35 6.01
CA GLN A 66 1.85 7.58 5.75
C GLN A 66 1.03 6.29 5.90
N ALA A 67 1.60 5.16 5.47
CA ALA A 67 0.99 3.84 5.65
C ALA A 67 0.79 3.52 7.14
N LYS A 68 1.86 3.65 7.94
CA LYS A 68 1.85 3.41 9.38
C LYS A 68 0.88 4.36 10.09
N ASP A 69 0.90 5.65 9.78
CA ASP A 69 -0.06 6.61 10.33
C ASP A 69 -1.52 6.17 10.08
N ARG A 70 -1.83 5.71 8.86
CA ARG A 70 -3.16 5.22 8.52
C ARG A 70 -3.50 3.91 9.24
N ILE A 71 -2.58 2.95 9.33
CA ILE A 71 -2.77 1.68 10.04
C ILE A 71 -3.04 1.93 11.52
N PHE A 72 -2.17 2.69 12.20
CA PHE A 72 -2.34 3.03 13.62
C PHE A 72 -3.59 3.87 13.90
N SER A 73 -4.05 4.69 12.94
CA SER A 73 -5.34 5.36 13.06
C SER A 73 -6.52 4.38 12.98
N ARG A 74 -6.41 3.35 12.14
CA ARG A 74 -7.47 2.33 11.95
C ARG A 74 -7.54 1.33 13.09
N LEU A 75 -6.41 0.94 13.67
CA LEU A 75 -6.36 0.08 14.86
C LEU A 75 -7.09 0.68 16.07
N LYS A 76 -7.32 2.00 16.09
CA LYS A 76 -8.06 2.69 17.16
C LYS A 76 -9.58 2.65 16.96
N ILE A 77 -10.09 2.12 15.85
CA ILE A 77 -11.53 2.03 15.57
C ILE A 77 -12.06 0.79 16.28
N PRO A 78 -12.93 0.92 17.30
CA PRO A 78 -13.31 -0.22 18.14
C PRO A 78 -14.47 -1.04 17.56
N GLN A 79 -15.26 -0.46 16.67
CA GLN A 79 -16.48 -1.08 16.15
C GLN A 79 -16.41 -1.33 14.64
N PRO A 80 -16.99 -2.43 14.14
CA PRO A 80 -17.07 -2.71 12.71
C PRO A 80 -17.68 -1.54 11.92
N GLY A 81 -17.03 -1.17 10.83
CA GLY A 81 -17.42 -0.05 9.98
C GLY A 81 -16.30 0.40 9.04
N PRO A 82 -16.47 1.54 8.33
CA PRO A 82 -15.46 2.04 7.41
C PRO A 82 -14.09 2.24 8.09
N GLY A 83 -13.09 1.51 7.58
CA GLY A 83 -11.72 1.60 8.10
C GLY A 83 -11.43 0.71 9.31
N TYR A 84 -12.41 0.00 9.86
CA TYR A 84 -12.18 -1.01 10.89
C TYR A 84 -11.26 -2.12 10.35
N MET A 85 -10.31 -2.57 11.17
CA MET A 85 -9.39 -3.66 10.82
C MET A 85 -9.93 -4.98 11.36
N HIS A 86 -10.40 -5.83 10.46
CA HIS A 86 -10.79 -7.19 10.80
C HIS A 86 -9.55 -8.06 10.97
N LEU A 87 -9.37 -8.61 12.16
CA LEU A 87 -8.30 -9.54 12.45
C LEU A 87 -8.81 -10.98 12.28
N PRO A 88 -8.03 -11.87 11.63
CA PRO A 88 -8.38 -13.28 11.55
C PRO A 88 -8.46 -13.95 12.92
N GLU A 89 -9.24 -15.01 13.04
CA GLU A 89 -9.41 -15.75 14.30
C GLU A 89 -8.10 -16.36 14.82
N TRP A 90 -7.17 -16.69 13.93
CA TRP A 90 -5.85 -17.24 14.28
C TRP A 90 -4.84 -16.18 14.76
N THR A 91 -5.23 -14.91 14.86
CA THR A 91 -4.33 -13.84 15.31
C THR A 91 -3.85 -14.12 16.74
N THR A 92 -2.54 -14.11 16.93
CA THR A 92 -1.91 -14.34 18.24
C THR A 92 -1.45 -13.03 18.88
N ASP A 93 -1.19 -13.05 20.18
CA ASP A 93 -0.61 -11.90 20.89
C ASP A 93 0.74 -11.46 20.29
N GLU A 94 1.56 -12.42 19.85
CA GLU A 94 2.81 -12.15 19.15
C GLU A 94 2.57 -11.40 17.83
N TYR A 95 1.56 -11.81 17.05
CA TYR A 95 1.20 -11.10 15.83
C TYR A 95 0.78 -9.65 16.12
N LEU A 96 -0.02 -9.44 17.18
CA LEU A 96 -0.44 -8.11 17.61
C LEU A 96 0.73 -7.27 18.11
N ALA A 97 1.66 -7.86 18.85
CA ALA A 97 2.89 -7.21 19.31
C ALA A 97 3.78 -6.78 18.14
N GLN A 98 3.88 -7.60 17.08
CA GLN A 98 4.59 -7.22 15.86
C GLN A 98 3.86 -6.14 15.06
N LEU A 99 2.52 -6.25 14.91
CA LEU A 99 1.69 -5.28 14.19
C LEU A 99 1.75 -3.88 14.84
N THR A 100 1.87 -3.83 16.16
CA THR A 100 2.04 -2.61 16.95
C THR A 100 3.50 -2.35 17.35
N GLY A 101 4.44 -3.07 16.73
CA GLY A 101 5.86 -3.14 17.11
C GLY A 101 6.69 -1.90 16.80
N GLU A 102 6.06 -0.78 16.47
CA GLU A 102 6.70 0.51 16.30
C GLU A 102 5.90 1.65 16.93
N LYS A 103 6.59 2.72 17.32
CA LYS A 103 5.96 3.95 17.80
C LYS A 103 6.49 5.18 17.08
N ARG A 104 5.60 6.13 16.86
CA ARG A 104 5.92 7.45 16.32
C ARG A 104 6.46 8.35 17.44
N ILE A 105 7.67 8.88 17.28
CA ILE A 105 8.28 9.83 18.22
C ILE A 105 8.72 11.11 17.51
N VAL A 106 8.78 12.21 18.26
CA VAL A 106 9.34 13.48 17.80
C VAL A 106 10.75 13.62 18.35
N VAL A 107 11.73 13.65 17.47
CA VAL A 107 13.14 13.88 17.80
C VAL A 107 13.50 15.31 17.45
N THR A 108 14.13 16.01 18.38
CA THR A 108 14.63 17.37 18.16
C THR A 108 16.11 17.32 17.85
N ASN A 109 16.52 17.88 16.71
CA ASN A 109 17.92 18.06 16.37
C ASN A 109 18.55 19.07 17.35
N LYS A 110 19.55 18.63 18.12
CA LYS A 110 20.17 19.46 19.16
C LYS A 110 20.85 20.71 18.60
N ARG A 111 21.40 20.64 17.38
CA ARG A 111 22.13 21.75 16.74
C ARG A 111 21.21 22.74 16.04
N THR A 112 20.23 22.25 15.28
CA THR A 112 19.36 23.12 14.47
C THR A 112 18.02 23.43 15.14
N ARG A 113 17.74 22.84 16.32
CA ARG A 113 16.45 22.92 17.05
C ARG A 113 15.22 22.47 16.24
N THR A 114 15.42 21.90 15.06
CA THR A 114 14.34 21.38 14.21
C THR A 114 13.77 20.08 14.78
N LYS A 115 12.46 19.88 14.64
CA LYS A 115 11.77 18.66 15.06
C LYS A 115 11.54 17.77 13.84
N LYS A 116 11.96 16.51 13.91
CA LYS A 116 11.63 15.46 12.94
C LYS A 116 10.78 14.41 13.63
N THR A 117 9.73 13.95 12.95
CA THR A 117 9.02 12.74 13.38
C THR A 117 9.72 11.52 12.78
N ILE A 118 10.01 10.53 13.62
CA ILE A 118 10.50 9.22 13.18
C ILE A 118 9.66 8.09 13.78
N TRP A 119 9.67 6.95 13.12
CA TRP A 119 9.16 5.70 13.68
C TRP A 119 10.32 4.93 14.30
N VAL A 120 10.15 4.47 15.53
CA VAL A 120 11.14 3.65 16.23
C VAL A 120 10.54 2.31 16.59
N LYS A 121 11.35 1.27 16.38
CA LYS A 121 10.99 -0.11 16.67
C LYS A 121 10.91 -0.32 18.19
N THR A 122 9.82 -0.92 18.65
CA THR A 122 9.53 -1.24 20.06
C THR A 122 9.46 -2.73 20.32
N HIS A 123 9.40 -3.55 19.27
CA HIS A 123 9.40 -5.01 19.34
C HIS A 123 10.55 -5.59 18.51
N THR A 124 11.11 -6.75 18.85
CA THR A 124 12.26 -7.33 18.13
C THR A 124 11.93 -7.73 16.70
N ARG A 125 10.71 -8.21 16.47
CA ARG A 125 10.12 -8.53 15.16
C ARG A 125 9.01 -7.54 14.81
N ASN A 126 8.88 -7.15 13.55
CA ASN A 126 7.88 -6.20 13.06
C ASN A 126 7.34 -6.60 11.67
N GLU A 127 7.49 -7.86 11.29
CA GLU A 127 7.13 -8.38 9.97
C GLU A 127 5.63 -8.21 9.69
N ALA A 128 4.79 -8.39 10.71
CA ALA A 128 3.34 -8.17 10.60
C ALA A 128 2.99 -6.73 10.21
N LEU A 129 3.65 -5.73 10.79
CA LEU A 129 3.41 -4.32 10.44
C LEU A 129 3.90 -4.00 9.03
N ASP A 130 5.10 -4.48 8.66
CA ASP A 130 5.66 -4.23 7.33
C ASP A 130 4.82 -4.93 6.23
N LEU A 131 4.30 -6.13 6.51
CA LEU A 131 3.36 -6.82 5.63
C LEU A 131 2.06 -6.02 5.45
N GLU A 132 1.49 -5.50 6.53
CA GLU A 132 0.27 -4.68 6.47
C GLU A 132 0.50 -3.36 5.70
N VAL A 133 1.67 -2.75 5.85
CA VAL A 133 2.09 -1.59 5.05
C VAL A 133 2.10 -1.93 3.56
N TYR A 134 2.65 -3.08 3.17
CA TYR A 134 2.68 -3.51 1.77
C TYR A 134 1.29 -3.91 1.27
N ASN A 135 0.44 -4.54 2.07
CA ASN A 135 -0.95 -4.84 1.72
C ASN A 135 -1.74 -3.56 1.46
N LEU A 136 -1.59 -2.54 2.32
CA LEU A 136 -2.22 -1.24 2.13
C LEU A 136 -1.70 -0.54 0.87
N GLY A 137 -0.40 -0.65 0.60
CA GLY A 137 0.23 -0.17 -0.64
C GLY A 137 -0.34 -0.88 -1.88
N ALA A 138 -0.49 -2.21 -1.83
CA ALA A 138 -1.04 -3.02 -2.90
C ALA A 138 -2.50 -2.66 -3.23
N LEU A 139 -3.32 -2.44 -2.20
CA LEU A 139 -4.69 -1.93 -2.36
C LEU A 139 -4.69 -0.56 -3.06
N PHE A 140 -3.80 0.36 -2.65
CA PHE A 140 -3.68 1.66 -3.30
C PHE A 140 -3.25 1.54 -4.77
N ILE A 141 -2.36 0.59 -5.08
CA ILE A 141 -1.94 0.32 -6.46
C ILE A 141 -3.12 -0.14 -7.32
N LEU A 142 -3.97 -1.03 -6.80
CA LEU A 142 -5.21 -1.45 -7.46
C LEU A 142 -6.15 -0.28 -7.72
N GLN A 143 -6.38 0.55 -6.69
CA GLN A 143 -7.31 1.69 -6.71
C GLN A 143 -6.85 2.85 -7.61
N THR A 144 -5.55 2.99 -7.81
CA THR A 144 -4.96 4.12 -8.52
C THR A 144 -4.57 3.76 -9.95
N TYR A 145 -3.82 2.67 -10.11
CA TYR A 145 -3.10 2.37 -11.35
C TYR A 145 -3.72 1.23 -12.15
N LEU A 146 -4.10 0.12 -11.49
CA LEU A 146 -4.42 -1.13 -12.21
C LEU A 146 -5.91 -1.25 -12.57
N ALA A 147 -6.81 -1.03 -11.61
CA ALA A 147 -8.25 -1.24 -11.81
C ALA A 147 -9.08 -0.27 -10.95
N PRO A 148 -8.91 1.05 -11.15
CA PRO A 148 -9.57 2.07 -10.34
C PRO A 148 -11.10 1.95 -10.34
N GLY A 149 -11.72 1.62 -11.48
CA GLY A 149 -13.16 1.47 -11.60
C GLY A 149 -13.75 0.28 -10.83
N VAL A 150 -12.91 -0.64 -10.35
CA VAL A 150 -13.32 -1.83 -9.59
C VAL A 150 -13.02 -1.66 -8.10
N PHE A 151 -11.82 -1.20 -7.75
CA PHE A 151 -11.36 -1.24 -6.36
C PHE A 151 -11.53 0.06 -5.57
N ARG A 152 -11.88 1.18 -6.23
CA ARG A 152 -12.09 2.47 -5.51
C ARG A 152 -13.33 2.42 -4.62
N ASP A 153 -14.37 1.71 -5.05
CA ASP A 153 -15.58 1.51 -4.27
C ASP A 153 -15.66 0.06 -3.79
N LEU A 154 -15.09 -0.18 -2.60
CA LEU A 154 -15.09 -1.50 -1.98
C LEU A 154 -16.49 -1.92 -1.51
N GLY A 155 -17.40 -0.97 -1.27
CA GLY A 155 -18.79 -1.25 -0.92
C GLY A 155 -19.54 -1.83 -2.11
N ALA A 156 -19.45 -1.19 -3.26
CA ALA A 156 -20.00 -1.72 -4.51
C ALA A 156 -19.40 -3.09 -4.87
N LEU A 157 -18.09 -3.28 -4.66
CA LEU A 157 -17.42 -4.57 -4.88
C LEU A 157 -17.94 -5.66 -3.94
N LEU A 158 -18.19 -5.35 -2.67
CA LEU A 158 -18.77 -6.29 -1.72
C LEU A 158 -20.17 -6.73 -2.16
N GLU A 159 -21.03 -5.78 -2.54
CA GLU A 159 -22.39 -6.07 -2.98
C GLU A 159 -22.43 -6.88 -4.28
N ALA A 160 -21.56 -6.56 -5.25
CA ALA A 160 -21.40 -7.36 -6.46
C ALA A 160 -20.95 -8.80 -6.14
N THR A 161 -20.00 -8.97 -5.21
CA THR A 161 -19.50 -10.30 -4.81
C THR A 161 -20.59 -11.13 -4.14
N LYS A 162 -21.43 -10.54 -3.29
CA LYS A 162 -22.56 -11.23 -2.64
C LYS A 162 -23.63 -11.67 -3.65
N THR A 163 -23.88 -10.85 -4.67
CA THR A 163 -24.92 -11.10 -5.67
C THR A 163 -24.44 -11.95 -6.86
N GLY A 164 -23.16 -12.35 -6.88
CA GLY A 164 -22.55 -13.07 -8.00
C GLY A 164 -22.34 -12.22 -9.25
N GLY A 165 -22.57 -10.90 -9.16
CA GLY A 165 -22.41 -9.95 -10.25
C GLY A 165 -20.96 -9.49 -10.43
N ALA A 166 -20.63 -8.99 -11.62
CA ALA A 166 -19.35 -8.35 -11.89
C ALA A 166 -19.42 -6.84 -11.59
N VAL A 167 -18.41 -6.28 -10.93
CA VAL A 167 -18.27 -4.81 -10.85
C VAL A 167 -17.92 -4.29 -12.23
N LEU A 168 -18.88 -3.61 -12.86
CA LEU A 168 -18.68 -2.98 -14.16
C LEU A 168 -17.60 -1.90 -14.03
N GLN A 169 -16.55 -2.03 -14.83
CA GLN A 169 -15.53 -1.01 -14.95
C GLN A 169 -16.18 0.25 -15.55
N GLN A 170 -16.48 1.25 -14.74
CA GLN A 170 -16.99 2.52 -15.28
C GLN A 170 -15.97 3.06 -16.29
N ALA A 171 -16.42 3.28 -17.53
CA ALA A 171 -15.61 3.89 -18.56
C ALA A 171 -15.05 5.22 -18.02
N ARG A 172 -13.74 5.46 -18.18
CA ARG A 172 -13.15 6.75 -17.83
C ARG A 172 -13.88 7.82 -18.62
N GLY A 173 -14.71 8.63 -17.95
CA GLY A 173 -15.35 9.79 -18.55
C GLY A 173 -14.31 10.63 -19.28
N ARG A 174 -14.61 10.99 -20.53
CA ARG A 174 -13.75 11.82 -21.38
C ARG A 174 -13.43 13.10 -20.59
N ARG A 175 -12.14 13.39 -20.35
CA ARG A 175 -11.74 14.64 -19.68
C ARG A 175 -12.33 15.80 -20.48
N PHE A 176 -13.27 16.54 -19.89
CA PHE A 176 -13.72 17.82 -20.43
C PHE A 176 -12.53 18.78 -20.37
N ARG A 177 -11.97 19.13 -21.54
CA ARG A 177 -11.08 20.28 -21.65
C ARG A 177 -11.99 21.51 -21.65
N SER A 178 -11.88 22.36 -20.64
CA SER A 178 -12.52 23.68 -20.65
C SER A 178 -12.01 24.44 -21.88
N GLN A 179 -12.92 24.98 -22.68
CA GLN A 179 -12.58 25.97 -23.70
C GLN A 179 -11.94 27.15 -22.97
N GLY A 180 -10.71 27.51 -23.36
CA GLY A 180 -9.99 28.63 -22.78
C GLY A 180 -10.81 29.92 -22.94
N ILE A 181 -10.77 30.76 -21.92
CA ILE A 181 -11.35 32.10 -21.95
C ILE A 181 -10.50 32.91 -22.94
N GLY A 182 -11.11 33.30 -24.05
CA GLY A 182 -10.56 34.27 -25.01
C GLY A 182 -10.85 35.70 -24.60
#